data_AF-A0A359CXY3-F1
#
_entry.id   AF-A0A359CXY3-F1
#
_cell.length_a   1.000
_cell.length_b   1.000
_cell.length_c   1.000
_cell.angle_alpha   90.00
_cell.angle_beta   90.00
_cell.angle_gamma   90.00
#
_symmetry.space_group_name_H-M   'P 1'
#
loop_
_entity.id
_entity.type
_entity.pdbx_description
1 polymer ?
#
loop_
_entity_poly.entity_id
_entity_poly.type
_entity_poly.pdbx_seq_one_letter_code
_entity_poly.pdbx_strand_id
1 'polypeptide(L)'
;MKYFKFIFRLGGATYEVVRHCSPDTRTKYSNLGYSLILSSVLAVIGGYDIAHQFTTLMAFCIAVGILWGTAVFSFDYFLINGGAVNGIFKYIRIPVGLANVFITITALFVLLNQSTIDTSISLSIANKINKCDSAYLSGKESRYAQVIEKKKNIENYHQKNCVPEALNGHPGPEYNKKHSLCTSTETLIAKESAILDSAEKTYYTAYQTEKEALQSITSNDFFAKAKLLPGILSANKLILILAICLFIFLGYIELQSILMKFTIDPNDEYHINLRTYNANRRGLMSTHMENVVSSEREKFLLAKKITVEEFTKLKFDADMKAIDAQAMRELEVIGKIEILRKKGYDATAADLEEKWKQYIHNNGSAQTNLLEIFKMSQSMAHKVEEIKKKTTNGTIAENVFYWILTNIAYDTEHSQEHYRTAKETYNEKRGLCGELSVLYMAFLRTLNINCNFCEISKDNTGKEVSHACVIIKNDDGTTHLSDVAYKCFIIEHLVYKELADDELKTKYENWNQ
;
A
#
# COMPACT_ATOMS: atom_id res chain seq x y z
N MET A 1 -10.00 3.82 33.29
CA MET A 1 -8.58 3.81 32.84
C MET A 1 -8.35 3.16 31.47
N LYS A 2 -8.99 2.03 31.12
CA LYS A 2 -8.79 1.33 29.83
C LYS A 2 -9.05 2.20 28.58
N TYR A 3 -10.08 3.03 28.62
CA TYR A 3 -10.44 3.94 27.52
C TYR A 3 -9.33 4.94 27.17
N PHE A 4 -8.73 5.61 28.17
CA PHE A 4 -7.63 6.54 27.94
C PHE A 4 -6.42 5.84 27.29
N LYS A 5 -6.08 4.63 27.74
CA LYS A 5 -4.99 3.86 27.12
C LYS A 5 -5.22 3.62 25.62
N PHE A 6 -6.47 3.35 25.24
CA PHE A 6 -6.84 3.16 23.85
C PHE A 6 -6.71 4.45 23.02
N ILE A 7 -7.25 5.57 23.51
CA ILE A 7 -7.16 6.87 22.81
C ILE A 7 -5.71 7.30 22.59
N PHE A 8 -4.86 7.17 23.61
CA PHE A 8 -3.44 7.49 23.47
C PHE A 8 -2.74 6.57 22.47
N ARG A 9 -3.07 5.28 22.46
CA ARG A 9 -2.52 4.32 21.51
C ARG A 9 -2.91 4.65 20.06
N LEU A 10 -4.14 5.09 19.83
CA LEU A 10 -4.57 5.59 18.52
C LEU A 10 -3.75 6.80 18.08
N GLY A 11 -3.46 7.71 19.02
CA GLY A 11 -2.59 8.86 18.81
C GLY A 11 -1.10 8.54 18.67
N GLY A 12 -0.71 7.25 18.65
CA GLY A 12 0.70 6.82 18.58
C GLY A 12 1.52 7.04 19.86
N ALA A 13 0.84 7.27 20.99
CA ALA A 13 1.48 7.40 22.29
C ALA A 13 1.33 6.15 23.16
N THR A 14 2.42 5.74 23.79
CA THR A 14 2.38 4.73 24.85
C THR A 14 1.88 5.38 26.14
N TYR A 15 0.76 4.89 26.68
CA TYR A 15 0.13 5.48 27.88
C TYR A 15 1.10 5.59 29.07
N GLU A 16 1.98 4.61 29.23
CA GLU A 16 2.91 4.57 30.37
C GLU A 16 3.98 5.65 30.30
N VAL A 17 4.25 6.18 29.11
CA VAL A 17 5.15 7.32 28.90
C VAL A 17 4.37 8.63 28.96
N VAL A 18 3.23 8.71 28.25
CA VAL A 18 2.46 9.95 28.13
C VAL A 18 1.91 10.43 29.46
N ARG A 19 1.60 9.51 30.40
CA ARG A 19 1.11 9.86 31.74
C ARG A 19 2.12 10.64 32.59
N HIS A 20 3.41 10.54 32.26
CA HIS A 20 4.49 11.27 32.91
C HIS A 20 4.84 12.58 32.20
N CYS A 21 4.15 12.89 31.09
CA CYS A 21 4.33 14.15 30.37
C CYS A 21 3.39 15.24 30.93
N SER A 22 3.68 16.50 30.56
CA SER A 22 2.85 17.66 30.88
C SER A 22 1.39 17.49 30.43
N PRO A 23 0.44 18.21 31.06
CA PRO A 23 -0.95 18.26 30.62
C PRO A 23 -1.12 18.61 29.13
N ASP A 24 -0.28 19.49 28.60
CA ASP A 24 -0.34 19.94 27.20
C ASP A 24 0.06 18.82 26.24
N THR A 25 1.16 18.13 26.50
CA THR A 25 1.58 16.95 25.73
C THR A 25 0.51 15.86 25.79
N ARG A 26 -0.07 15.58 26.96
CA ARG A 26 -1.18 14.63 27.09
C ARG A 26 -2.38 15.04 26.24
N THR A 27 -2.79 16.30 26.31
CA THR A 27 -3.93 16.81 25.53
C THR A 27 -3.67 16.70 24.02
N LYS A 28 -2.44 17.00 23.58
CA LYS A 28 -2.03 16.90 22.17
C LYS A 28 -2.17 15.48 21.63
N TYR A 29 -1.60 14.48 22.32
CA TYR A 29 -1.69 13.08 21.88
C TYR A 29 -3.10 12.49 22.05
N SER A 30 -3.88 12.94 23.04
CA SER A 30 -5.29 12.51 23.12
C SER A 30 -6.14 13.08 22.00
N ASN A 31 -5.92 14.36 21.64
CA ASN A 31 -6.64 15.00 20.54
C ASN A 31 -6.32 14.36 19.19
N LEU A 32 -5.09 13.86 19.01
CA LEU A 32 -4.71 13.06 17.83
C LEU A 32 -5.54 11.76 17.74
N GLY A 33 -5.74 11.08 18.87
CA GLY A 33 -6.59 9.88 18.93
C GLY A 33 -8.07 10.19 18.68
N TYR A 34 -8.58 11.31 19.21
CA TYR A 34 -9.96 11.74 18.97
C TYR A 34 -10.21 12.18 17.53
N SER A 35 -9.27 12.89 16.91
CA SER A 35 -9.42 13.31 15.51
C SER A 35 -9.47 12.12 14.56
N LEU A 36 -8.69 11.06 14.82
CA LEU A 36 -8.75 9.80 14.08
C LEU A 36 -10.15 9.15 14.15
N ILE A 37 -10.75 9.11 15.35
CA ILE A 37 -12.10 8.54 15.52
C ILE A 37 -13.12 9.40 14.79
N LEU A 38 -13.02 10.72 14.93
CA LEU A 38 -13.98 11.65 14.36
C LEU A 38 -13.94 11.66 12.83
N SER A 39 -12.74 11.65 12.21
CA SER A 39 -12.61 11.52 10.74
C SER A 39 -13.22 10.21 10.25
N SER A 40 -12.98 9.12 10.96
CA SER A 40 -13.53 7.81 10.61
C SER A 40 -15.05 7.77 10.69
N VAL A 41 -15.65 8.39 11.72
CA VAL A 41 -17.12 8.49 11.84
C VAL A 41 -17.71 9.36 10.72
N LEU A 42 -17.08 10.49 10.39
CA LEU A 42 -17.51 11.32 9.26
C LEU A 42 -17.43 10.56 7.94
N ALA A 43 -16.36 9.79 7.73
CA ALA A 43 -16.25 8.89 6.58
C ALA A 43 -17.35 7.82 6.58
N VAL A 44 -17.71 7.21 7.71
CA VAL A 44 -18.85 6.27 7.75
C VAL A 44 -20.15 6.92 7.28
N ILE A 45 -20.44 8.13 7.76
CA ILE A 45 -21.64 8.89 7.38
C ILE A 45 -21.60 9.22 5.88
N GLY A 46 -20.48 9.75 5.38
CA GLY A 46 -20.31 10.07 3.96
C GLY A 46 -20.46 8.83 3.07
N GLY A 47 -19.83 7.70 3.43
CA GLY A 47 -19.94 6.44 2.70
C GLY A 47 -21.36 5.89 2.68
N TYR A 48 -22.08 5.98 3.81
CA TYR A 48 -23.49 5.60 3.90
C TYR A 48 -24.36 6.48 2.98
N ASP A 49 -24.19 7.80 3.05
CA ASP A 49 -25.00 8.75 2.29
C ASP A 49 -24.80 8.58 0.78
N ILE A 50 -23.56 8.35 0.33
CA ILE A 50 -23.27 8.04 -1.09
C ILE A 50 -23.96 6.74 -1.49
N ALA A 51 -23.81 5.67 -0.71
CA ALA A 51 -24.41 4.38 -1.03
C ALA A 51 -25.94 4.46 -1.12
N HIS A 52 -26.57 5.27 -0.27
CA HIS A 52 -28.01 5.49 -0.27
C HIS A 52 -28.51 6.15 -1.56
N GLN A 53 -27.65 6.84 -2.31
CA GLN A 53 -28.03 7.39 -3.62
C GLN A 53 -28.16 6.31 -4.70
N PHE A 54 -27.47 5.17 -4.53
CA PHE A 54 -27.49 4.07 -5.50
C PHE A 54 -28.42 2.92 -5.12
N THR A 55 -28.77 2.78 -3.84
CA THR A 55 -29.65 1.70 -3.38
C THR A 55 -30.50 2.09 -2.17
N THR A 56 -31.68 1.47 -2.09
CA THR A 56 -32.58 1.54 -0.94
C THR A 56 -32.28 0.45 0.10
N LEU A 57 -31.38 -0.49 -0.20
CA LEU A 57 -31.00 -1.58 0.70
C LEU A 57 -30.14 -1.05 1.85
N MET A 58 -30.77 -0.72 2.98
CA MET A 58 -30.11 -0.13 4.15
C MET A 58 -28.89 -0.93 4.64
N ALA A 59 -28.96 -2.26 4.63
CA ALA A 59 -27.84 -3.12 5.04
C ALA A 59 -26.59 -2.92 4.16
N PHE A 60 -26.78 -2.72 2.85
CA PHE A 60 -25.69 -2.44 1.93
C PHE A 60 -25.09 -1.06 2.20
N CYS A 61 -25.92 -0.04 2.43
CA CYS A 61 -25.43 1.31 2.75
C CYS A 61 -24.61 1.34 4.04
N ILE A 62 -25.06 0.62 5.08
CA ILE A 62 -24.33 0.49 6.35
C ILE A 62 -22.98 -0.20 6.11
N ALA A 63 -22.95 -1.29 5.33
CA ALA A 63 -21.72 -2.01 5.03
C ALA A 63 -20.70 -1.13 4.27
N VAL A 64 -21.15 -0.37 3.27
CA VAL A 64 -20.31 0.57 2.52
C VAL A 64 -19.77 1.68 3.43
N GLY A 65 -20.63 2.25 4.28
CA GLY A 65 -20.21 3.26 5.27
C GLY A 65 -19.11 2.73 6.19
N ILE A 66 -19.31 1.56 6.81
CA ILE A 66 -18.32 0.94 7.70
C ILE A 66 -17.00 0.64 6.95
N LEU A 67 -17.07 0.12 5.73
CA LEU A 67 -15.90 -0.19 4.92
C LEU A 67 -15.10 1.08 4.60
N TRP A 68 -15.79 2.16 4.18
CA TRP A 68 -15.15 3.43 3.88
C TRP A 68 -14.52 4.08 5.13
N GLY A 69 -15.25 4.08 6.25
CA GLY A 69 -14.73 4.56 7.53
C GLY A 69 -13.50 3.78 8.01
N THR A 70 -13.50 2.46 7.82
CA THR A 70 -12.34 1.61 8.15
C THR A 70 -11.13 1.91 7.26
N ALA A 71 -11.36 2.19 5.98
CA ALA A 71 -10.29 2.56 5.05
C ALA A 71 -9.66 3.91 5.44
N VAL A 72 -10.48 4.93 5.74
CA VAL A 72 -10.01 6.25 6.22
C VAL A 72 -9.28 6.12 7.56
N PHE A 73 -9.86 5.39 8.52
CA PHE A 73 -9.23 5.09 9.81
C PHE A 73 -7.84 4.48 9.62
N SER A 74 -7.74 3.43 8.79
CA SER A 74 -6.49 2.70 8.58
C SER A 74 -5.44 3.62 7.98
N PHE A 75 -5.80 4.37 6.95
CA PHE A 75 -4.90 5.31 6.29
C PHE A 75 -4.37 6.38 7.26
N ASP A 76 -5.26 7.00 8.05
CA ASP A 76 -4.89 8.01 9.04
C ASP A 76 -4.04 7.42 10.17
N TYR A 77 -4.40 6.23 10.63
CA TYR A 77 -3.66 5.50 11.66
C TYR A 77 -2.24 5.20 11.19
N PHE A 78 -2.04 4.76 9.95
CA PHE A 78 -0.72 4.54 9.36
C PHE A 78 0.08 5.85 9.23
N LEU A 79 -0.55 6.96 8.84
CA LEU A 79 0.12 8.26 8.77
C LEU A 79 0.58 8.78 10.13
N ILE A 80 -0.24 8.56 11.16
CA ILE A 80 0.08 8.94 12.54
C ILE A 80 1.19 8.08 13.13
N ASN A 81 1.12 6.76 12.93
CA ASN A 81 1.99 5.79 13.60
C ASN A 81 3.23 5.38 12.80
N GLY A 82 3.26 5.63 11.49
CA GLY A 82 4.39 5.28 10.66
C GLY A 82 5.60 6.16 10.98
N GLY A 83 6.67 5.55 11.48
CA GLY A 83 7.91 6.25 11.87
C GLY A 83 8.67 6.89 10.70
N ALA A 84 8.38 6.49 9.46
CA ALA A 84 9.07 6.95 8.25
C ALA A 84 8.14 6.95 7.02
N VAL A 85 6.86 7.32 7.16
CA VAL A 85 6.01 7.43 5.97
C VAL A 85 6.59 8.50 5.06
N ASN A 86 7.01 8.10 3.85
CA ASN A 86 7.58 8.99 2.83
C ASN A 86 6.77 10.29 2.77
N GLY A 87 7.45 11.43 2.69
CA GLY A 87 6.80 12.76 2.71
C GLY A 87 5.61 12.86 1.75
N ILE A 88 5.66 12.16 0.62
CA ILE A 88 4.59 12.10 -0.38
C ILE A 88 3.23 11.64 0.17
N PHE A 89 3.19 10.64 1.06
CA PHE A 89 1.92 10.14 1.60
C PHE A 89 1.22 11.16 2.50
N LYS A 90 1.99 12.02 3.19
CA LYS A 90 1.44 13.12 3.99
C LYS A 90 0.74 14.14 3.10
N TYR A 91 1.32 14.44 1.93
CA TYR A 91 0.73 15.38 0.97
C TYR A 91 -0.48 14.79 0.26
N ILE A 92 -0.50 13.49 -0.06
CA ILE A 92 -1.65 12.80 -0.67
C ILE A 92 -2.87 12.83 0.25
N ARG A 93 -2.69 12.83 1.57
CA ARG A 93 -3.84 12.85 2.49
C ARG A 93 -4.65 14.15 2.47
N ILE A 94 -4.02 15.29 2.17
CA ILE A 94 -4.72 16.58 2.10
C ILE A 94 -5.83 16.57 1.02
N PRO A 95 -5.54 16.28 -0.26
CA PRO A 95 -6.58 16.19 -1.28
C PRO A 95 -7.57 15.06 -1.03
N VAL A 96 -7.14 13.92 -0.48
CA VAL A 96 -8.07 12.83 -0.10
C VAL A 96 -9.05 13.27 0.98
N GLY A 97 -8.59 14.00 2.00
CA GLY A 97 -9.44 14.55 3.06
C GLY A 97 -10.43 15.58 2.54
N LEU A 98 -9.94 16.51 1.73
CA LEU A 98 -10.80 17.51 1.08
C LEU A 98 -11.84 16.86 0.17
N ALA A 99 -11.46 15.82 -0.57
CA ALA A 99 -12.40 15.03 -1.38
C ALA A 99 -13.45 14.32 -0.51
N ASN A 100 -13.06 13.72 0.61
CA ASN A 100 -14.00 13.06 1.53
C ASN A 100 -15.05 14.05 2.08
N VAL A 101 -14.59 15.23 2.53
CA VAL A 101 -15.46 16.31 3.01
C VAL A 101 -16.37 16.82 1.91
N PHE A 102 -15.81 17.04 0.71
CA PHE A 102 -16.57 17.49 -0.45
C PHE A 102 -17.70 16.52 -0.79
N ILE A 103 -17.40 15.21 -0.84
CA ILE A 103 -18.40 14.20 -1.19
C ILE A 103 -19.47 14.11 -0.11
N THR A 104 -19.07 14.08 1.18
CA THR A 104 -20.00 14.02 2.32
C THR A 104 -20.97 15.20 2.31
N ILE A 105 -20.45 16.41 2.13
CA ILE A 105 -21.27 17.63 2.08
C ILE A 105 -22.17 17.63 0.84
N THR A 106 -21.64 17.24 -0.32
CA THR A 106 -22.45 17.15 -1.54
C THR A 106 -23.60 16.16 -1.35
N ALA A 107 -23.35 14.99 -0.77
CA ALA A 107 -24.37 13.99 -0.48
C ALA A 107 -25.45 14.51 0.49
N LEU A 108 -25.03 15.16 1.58
CA LEU A 108 -25.95 15.81 2.52
C LEU A 108 -26.83 16.87 1.84
N PHE A 109 -26.23 17.75 1.03
CA PHE A 109 -26.99 18.80 0.36
C PHE A 109 -27.90 18.26 -0.76
N VAL A 110 -27.50 17.19 -1.44
CA VAL A 110 -28.39 16.46 -2.35
C VAL A 110 -29.59 15.91 -1.59
N LEU A 111 -29.37 15.29 -0.43
CA LEU A 111 -30.45 14.78 0.41
C LEU A 111 -31.39 15.89 0.90
N LEU A 112 -30.84 17.00 1.40
CA LEU A 112 -31.63 18.15 1.88
C LEU A 112 -32.44 18.84 0.77
N ASN A 113 -31.99 18.76 -0.48
CA ASN A 113 -32.63 19.42 -1.63
C ASN A 113 -33.26 18.42 -2.61
N GLN A 114 -33.48 17.18 -2.17
CA GLN A 114 -33.91 16.08 -3.03
C GLN A 114 -35.18 16.41 -3.83
N SER A 115 -36.19 17.02 -3.19
CA SER A 115 -37.45 17.40 -3.85
C SER A 115 -37.26 18.46 -4.96
N THR A 116 -36.45 19.48 -4.70
CA THR A 116 -36.12 20.54 -5.68
C THR A 116 -35.33 19.96 -6.85
N ILE A 117 -34.37 19.07 -6.55
CA ILE A 117 -33.56 18.37 -7.56
C ILE A 117 -34.46 17.49 -8.44
N ASP A 118 -35.31 16.65 -7.83
CA ASP A 118 -36.21 15.75 -8.57
C ASP A 118 -37.20 16.52 -9.44
N THR A 119 -37.71 17.65 -8.95
CA THR A 119 -38.56 18.56 -9.73
C THR A 119 -37.79 19.12 -10.93
N SER A 120 -36.55 19.57 -10.72
CA SER A 120 -35.72 20.13 -11.79
C SER A 120 -35.39 19.08 -12.88
N ILE A 121 -35.07 17.85 -12.46
CA ILE A 121 -34.82 16.72 -13.37
C ILE A 121 -36.09 16.39 -14.14
N SER A 122 -37.23 16.28 -13.46
CA SER A 122 -38.52 15.97 -14.08
C SER A 122 -38.93 17.01 -15.11
N LEU A 123 -38.75 18.31 -14.80
CA LEU A 123 -38.98 19.40 -15.76
C LEU A 123 -38.03 19.33 -16.96
N SER A 124 -36.75 18.99 -16.75
CA SER A 124 -35.79 18.81 -17.84
C SER A 124 -36.18 17.65 -18.77
N ILE A 125 -36.59 16.52 -18.20
CA ILE A 125 -37.07 15.34 -18.95
C ILE A 125 -38.35 15.70 -19.72
N ALA A 126 -39.33 16.34 -19.06
CA ALA A 126 -40.56 16.78 -19.71
C ALA A 126 -40.28 17.70 -20.91
N ASN A 127 -39.36 18.66 -20.77
CA ASN A 127 -38.95 19.52 -21.88
C ASN A 127 -38.30 18.76 -23.03
N LYS A 128 -37.46 17.75 -22.73
CA LYS A 128 -36.85 16.89 -23.77
C LYS A 128 -37.90 16.05 -24.49
N ILE A 129 -38.87 15.49 -23.76
CA ILE A 129 -39.99 14.74 -24.34
C ILE A 129 -40.82 15.66 -25.23
N ASN A 130 -41.17 16.87 -24.77
CA ASN A 130 -41.91 17.84 -25.57
C ASN A 130 -41.17 18.22 -26.87
N LYS A 131 -39.84 18.34 -26.80
CA LYS A 131 -39.00 18.60 -27.99
C LYS A 131 -38.99 17.40 -28.94
N CYS A 132 -38.88 16.18 -28.43
CA CYS A 132 -38.96 14.94 -29.20
C CYS A 132 -40.33 14.80 -29.89
N ASP A 133 -41.41 15.01 -29.14
CA ASP A 133 -42.79 15.02 -29.64
C ASP A 133 -42.97 16.06 -30.77
N SER A 134 -42.49 17.29 -30.55
CA SER A 134 -42.57 18.37 -31.55
C SER A 134 -41.76 18.05 -32.81
N ALA A 135 -40.56 17.47 -32.67
CA ALA A 135 -39.72 17.09 -33.80
C ALA A 135 -40.37 15.96 -34.63
N TYR A 136 -40.96 14.96 -33.97
CA TYR A 136 -41.68 13.88 -34.63
C TYR A 136 -42.89 14.43 -35.40
N LEU A 137 -43.74 15.24 -34.76
CA LEU A 137 -44.94 15.82 -35.38
C LEU A 137 -44.59 16.70 -36.58
N SER A 138 -43.60 17.59 -36.44
CA SER A 138 -43.15 18.44 -37.54
C SER A 138 -42.56 17.62 -38.70
N GLY A 139 -41.76 16.59 -38.39
CA GLY A 139 -41.23 15.68 -39.40
C GLY A 139 -42.33 14.92 -40.15
N LYS A 140 -43.36 14.46 -39.42
CA LYS A 140 -44.53 13.79 -40.01
C LYS A 140 -45.30 14.73 -40.93
N GLU A 141 -45.59 15.95 -40.48
CA GLU A 141 -46.26 16.96 -41.30
C GLU A 141 -45.49 17.24 -42.59
N SER A 142 -44.16 17.40 -42.51
CA SER A 142 -43.30 17.60 -43.68
C SER A 142 -43.36 16.43 -44.67
N ARG A 143 -43.30 15.18 -44.18
CA ARG A 143 -43.41 13.98 -45.05
C ARG A 143 -44.77 13.87 -45.74
N TYR A 144 -45.85 14.26 -45.06
CA TYR A 144 -47.22 14.16 -45.58
C TYR A 144 -47.66 15.41 -46.37
N ALA A 145 -46.88 16.49 -46.38
CA ALA A 145 -47.24 17.77 -46.99
C ALA A 145 -47.70 17.63 -48.44
N GLN A 146 -46.97 16.87 -49.27
CA GLN A 146 -47.32 16.67 -50.68
C GLN A 146 -48.64 15.91 -50.86
N VAL A 147 -48.88 14.86 -50.07
CA VAL A 147 -50.12 14.08 -50.15
C VAL A 147 -51.31 14.92 -49.65
N ILE A 148 -51.13 15.70 -48.59
CA ILE A 148 -52.14 16.62 -48.08
C ILE A 148 -52.48 17.69 -49.13
N GLU A 149 -51.48 18.27 -49.79
CA GLU A 149 -51.69 19.25 -50.86
C GLU A 149 -52.41 18.63 -52.07
N LYS A 150 -51.99 17.43 -52.52
CA LYS A 150 -52.68 16.69 -53.59
C LYS A 150 -54.15 16.40 -53.23
N LYS A 151 -54.42 15.98 -51.99
CA LYS A 151 -55.80 15.77 -51.48
C LYS A 151 -56.62 17.07 -51.51
N LYS A 152 -56.04 18.19 -51.09
CA LYS A 152 -56.69 19.50 -51.15
C LYS A 152 -56.97 19.93 -52.59
N ASN A 153 -56.03 19.69 -53.50
CA ASN A 153 -56.18 20.04 -54.92
C ASN A 153 -57.25 19.20 -55.62
N ILE A 154 -57.32 17.89 -55.32
CA ILE A 154 -58.36 17.03 -55.91
C ILE A 154 -59.75 17.35 -55.37
N GLU A 155 -59.88 17.65 -54.07
CA GLU A 155 -61.15 18.11 -53.48
C GLU A 155 -61.60 19.43 -54.14
N ASN A 156 -60.69 20.40 -54.25
CA ASN A 156 -60.98 21.66 -54.94
C ASN A 156 -61.40 21.44 -56.40
N TYR A 157 -60.74 20.51 -57.11
CA TYR A 157 -61.11 20.16 -58.47
C TYR A 157 -62.50 19.52 -58.53
N HIS A 158 -62.82 18.60 -57.62
CA HIS A 158 -64.11 17.94 -57.51
C HIS A 158 -65.23 18.97 -57.30
N GLN A 159 -65.08 19.85 -56.31
CA GLN A 159 -66.04 20.92 -55.99
C GLN A 159 -66.25 21.89 -57.16
N LYS A 160 -65.18 22.26 -57.88
CA LYS A 160 -65.27 23.24 -58.97
C LYS A 160 -65.76 22.66 -60.29
N ASN A 161 -65.42 21.41 -60.59
CA ASN A 161 -65.60 20.84 -61.94
C ASN A 161 -66.59 19.69 -62.01
N CYS A 162 -66.72 18.88 -60.95
CA CYS A 162 -67.61 17.73 -60.94
C CYS A 162 -69.00 18.08 -60.37
N VAL A 163 -69.04 18.80 -59.24
CA VAL A 163 -70.29 19.16 -58.56
C VAL A 163 -71.23 19.99 -59.46
N PRO A 164 -70.79 21.04 -60.17
CA PRO A 164 -71.69 21.82 -61.04
C PRO A 164 -72.27 21.00 -62.20
N GLU A 165 -71.49 20.08 -62.76
CA GLU A 165 -71.95 19.19 -63.84
C GLU A 165 -73.00 18.19 -63.33
N ALA A 166 -72.85 17.71 -62.09
CA ALA A 166 -73.84 16.84 -61.46
C ALA A 166 -75.19 17.54 -61.22
N LEU A 167 -75.18 18.86 -61.03
CA LEU A 167 -76.39 19.67 -60.80
C LEU A 167 -77.18 19.98 -62.09
N ASN A 168 -76.61 19.75 -63.28
CA ASN A 168 -77.25 20.00 -64.58
C ASN A 168 -78.27 18.92 -65.01
N GLY A 169 -78.80 18.15 -64.05
CA GLY A 169 -79.97 17.29 -64.27
C GLY A 169 -79.68 15.81 -64.54
N HIS A 170 -78.54 15.43 -65.14
CA HIS A 170 -78.09 14.03 -65.24
C HIS A 170 -76.56 13.92 -65.44
N PRO A 171 -75.87 12.89 -64.88
CA PRO A 171 -74.44 12.66 -65.10
C PRO A 171 -74.15 12.29 -66.57
N GLY A 172 -73.89 13.30 -67.39
CA GLY A 172 -73.57 13.14 -68.80
C GLY A 172 -72.13 12.65 -69.06
N PRO A 173 -71.74 12.44 -70.32
CA PRO A 173 -70.41 11.97 -70.71
C PRO A 173 -69.26 12.83 -70.16
N GLU A 174 -69.45 14.16 -70.10
CA GLU A 174 -68.46 15.10 -69.56
C GLU A 174 -68.28 14.97 -68.04
N TYR A 175 -69.37 14.76 -67.29
CA TYR A 175 -69.28 14.45 -65.87
C TYR A 175 -68.48 13.16 -65.65
N ASN A 176 -68.80 12.09 -66.38
CA ASN A 176 -68.12 10.79 -66.24
C ASN A 176 -66.61 10.91 -66.54
N LYS A 177 -66.25 11.71 -67.54
CA LYS A 177 -64.85 11.99 -67.88
C LYS A 177 -64.13 12.74 -66.75
N LYS A 178 -64.69 13.84 -66.25
CA LYS A 178 -64.10 14.63 -65.14
C LYS A 178 -64.03 13.82 -63.85
N HIS A 179 -65.09 13.06 -63.55
CA HIS A 179 -65.16 12.24 -62.36
C HIS A 179 -64.19 11.05 -62.40
N SER A 180 -64.05 10.36 -63.54
CA SER A 180 -63.04 9.29 -63.68
C SER A 180 -61.60 9.79 -63.50
N LEU A 181 -61.30 11.03 -63.89
CA LEU A 181 -60.02 11.67 -63.58
C LEU A 181 -59.86 11.90 -62.07
N CYS A 182 -60.92 12.36 -61.38
CA CYS A 182 -60.93 12.44 -59.91
C CYS A 182 -60.65 11.08 -59.28
N THR A 183 -61.44 10.06 -59.62
CA THR A 183 -61.34 8.72 -59.03
C THR A 183 -59.98 8.09 -59.26
N SER A 184 -59.41 8.24 -60.46
CA SER A 184 -58.07 7.71 -60.75
C SER A 184 -56.97 8.45 -59.97
N THR A 185 -57.08 9.77 -59.84
CA THR A 185 -56.15 10.58 -59.04
C THR A 185 -56.26 10.26 -57.54
N GLU A 186 -57.48 10.12 -57.02
CA GLU A 186 -57.75 9.68 -55.65
C GLU A 186 -57.15 8.30 -55.38
N THR A 187 -57.26 7.38 -56.34
CA THR A 187 -56.66 6.05 -56.24
C THR A 187 -55.14 6.12 -56.16
N LEU A 188 -54.49 7.00 -56.93
CA LEU A 188 -53.04 7.22 -56.87
C LEU A 188 -52.62 7.85 -55.54
N ILE A 189 -53.34 8.88 -55.09
CA ILE A 189 -53.12 9.53 -53.78
C ILE A 189 -53.28 8.50 -52.65
N ALA A 190 -54.26 7.61 -52.72
CA ALA A 190 -54.47 6.55 -51.74
C ALA A 190 -53.29 5.57 -51.70
N LYS A 191 -52.74 5.18 -52.86
CA LYS A 191 -51.52 4.36 -52.94
C LYS A 191 -50.30 5.07 -52.35
N GLU A 192 -50.08 6.34 -52.68
CA GLU A 192 -49.00 7.15 -52.10
C GLU A 192 -49.15 7.28 -50.57
N SER A 193 -50.37 7.54 -50.09
CA SER A 193 -50.69 7.58 -48.66
C SER A 193 -50.36 6.25 -47.97
N ALA A 194 -50.72 5.11 -48.58
CA ALA A 194 -50.43 3.79 -48.02
C ALA A 194 -48.92 3.49 -47.95
N ILE A 195 -48.15 3.93 -48.94
CA ILE A 195 -46.67 3.83 -48.93
C ILE A 195 -46.10 4.68 -47.79
N LEU A 196 -46.56 5.93 -47.64
CA LEU A 196 -46.16 6.80 -46.54
C LEU A 196 -46.54 6.21 -45.17
N ASP A 197 -47.75 5.69 -45.00
CA ASP A 197 -48.21 5.06 -43.76
C ASP A 197 -47.36 3.85 -43.40
N SER A 198 -46.91 3.07 -44.39
CA SER A 198 -45.98 1.96 -44.18
C SER A 198 -44.59 2.45 -43.75
N ALA A 199 -44.07 3.51 -44.37
CA ALA A 199 -42.78 4.10 -44.00
C ALA A 199 -42.82 4.79 -42.62
N GLU A 200 -43.97 5.38 -42.28
CA GLU A 200 -44.21 6.10 -41.02
C GLU A 200 -44.08 5.18 -39.80
N LYS A 201 -44.36 3.88 -39.93
CA LYS A 201 -44.17 2.91 -38.86
C LYS A 201 -42.73 2.92 -38.33
N THR A 202 -41.74 2.94 -39.21
CA THR A 202 -40.32 2.96 -38.82
C THR A 202 -39.97 4.24 -38.05
N TYR A 203 -40.44 5.39 -38.51
CA TYR A 203 -40.22 6.67 -37.82
C TYR A 203 -40.91 6.71 -36.46
N TYR A 204 -42.14 6.19 -36.37
CA TYR A 204 -42.88 6.12 -35.12
C TYR A 204 -42.22 5.18 -34.11
N THR A 205 -41.70 4.03 -34.54
CA THR A 205 -40.94 3.12 -33.67
C THR A 205 -39.66 3.79 -33.14
N ALA A 206 -38.91 4.50 -33.99
CA ALA A 206 -37.73 5.23 -33.54
C ALA A 206 -38.09 6.33 -32.51
N TYR A 207 -39.16 7.09 -32.78
CA TYR A 207 -39.71 8.08 -31.85
C TYR A 207 -40.10 7.46 -30.50
N GLN A 208 -40.84 6.35 -30.51
CA GLN A 208 -41.24 5.68 -29.26
C GLN A 208 -40.04 5.16 -28.48
N THR A 209 -39.05 4.60 -29.18
CA THR A 209 -37.81 4.13 -28.54
C THR A 209 -37.07 5.28 -27.86
N GLU A 210 -36.95 6.44 -28.51
CA GLU A 210 -36.32 7.63 -27.93
C GLU A 210 -37.13 8.17 -26.75
N LYS A 211 -38.46 8.22 -26.87
CA LYS A 211 -39.35 8.69 -25.81
C LYS A 211 -39.30 7.77 -24.57
N GLU A 212 -39.36 6.46 -24.76
CA GLU A 212 -39.23 5.47 -23.70
C GLU A 212 -37.85 5.56 -23.04
N ALA A 213 -36.78 5.74 -23.83
CA ALA A 213 -35.44 5.96 -23.30
C ALA A 213 -35.39 7.22 -22.42
N LEU A 214 -35.98 8.34 -22.84
CA LEU A 214 -36.08 9.57 -22.05
C LEU A 214 -36.90 9.38 -20.76
N GLN A 215 -38.00 8.61 -20.81
CA GLN A 215 -38.84 8.31 -19.65
C GLN A 215 -38.16 7.35 -18.66
N SER A 216 -37.27 6.49 -19.15
CA SER A 216 -36.50 5.55 -18.33
C SER A 216 -35.37 6.21 -17.53
N ILE A 217 -35.04 7.47 -17.82
CA ILE A 217 -34.03 8.24 -17.07
C ILE A 217 -34.58 8.49 -15.67
N THR A 218 -34.20 7.62 -14.73
CA THR A 218 -34.53 7.80 -13.32
C THR A 218 -33.68 8.91 -12.70
N SER A 219 -34.21 9.60 -11.68
CA SER A 219 -33.47 10.64 -10.97
C SER A 219 -32.36 10.12 -10.05
N ASN A 220 -32.11 8.80 -10.01
CA ASN A 220 -31.20 8.18 -9.04
C ASN A 220 -29.71 8.39 -9.33
N ASP A 221 -29.33 9.04 -10.44
CA ASP A 221 -27.93 9.35 -10.72
C ASP A 221 -27.41 10.48 -9.81
N PHE A 222 -26.59 10.09 -8.83
CA PHE A 222 -25.94 11.03 -7.90
C PHE A 222 -25.19 12.16 -8.61
N PHE A 223 -24.48 11.88 -9.72
CA PHE A 223 -23.71 12.90 -10.42
C PHE A 223 -24.62 13.89 -11.16
N ALA A 224 -25.75 13.41 -11.71
CA ALA A 224 -26.77 14.29 -12.27
C ALA A 224 -27.39 15.20 -11.20
N LYS A 225 -27.71 14.66 -10.01
CA LYS A 225 -28.19 15.44 -8.87
C LYS A 225 -27.16 16.47 -8.41
N ALA A 226 -25.90 16.05 -8.23
CA ALA A 226 -24.80 16.91 -7.81
C ALA A 226 -24.54 18.05 -8.80
N LYS A 227 -24.71 17.83 -10.11
CA LYS A 227 -24.55 18.86 -11.14
C LYS A 227 -25.58 19.99 -11.04
N LEU A 228 -26.77 19.72 -10.51
CA LEU A 228 -27.82 20.72 -10.31
C LEU A 228 -27.61 21.54 -9.03
N LEU A 229 -26.84 21.01 -8.08
CA LEU A 229 -26.66 21.58 -6.76
C LEU A 229 -26.08 23.02 -6.78
N PRO A 230 -25.05 23.37 -7.60
CA PRO A 230 -24.56 24.74 -7.68
C PRO A 230 -25.63 25.78 -8.06
N GLY A 231 -26.59 25.40 -8.92
CA GLY A 231 -27.71 26.27 -9.29
C GLY A 231 -28.68 26.50 -8.11
N ILE A 232 -28.98 25.43 -7.37
CA ILE A 232 -29.85 25.49 -6.19
C ILE A 232 -29.20 26.29 -5.06
N LEU A 233 -27.91 26.04 -4.79
CA LEU A 233 -27.15 26.75 -3.76
C LEU A 233 -27.00 28.23 -4.10
N SER A 234 -26.70 28.58 -5.35
CA SER A 234 -26.53 29.98 -5.75
C SER A 234 -27.83 30.78 -5.74
N ALA A 235 -28.99 30.11 -5.91
CA ALA A 235 -30.31 30.74 -5.75
C ALA A 235 -30.62 31.13 -4.30
N ASN A 236 -30.01 30.46 -3.31
CA ASN A 236 -30.21 30.76 -1.89
C ASN A 236 -28.88 31.04 -1.16
N LYS A 237 -28.53 32.33 -1.07
CA LYS A 237 -27.28 32.80 -0.42
C LYS A 237 -27.08 32.27 1.00
N LEU A 238 -28.15 32.10 1.78
CA LEU A 238 -28.04 31.57 3.14
C LEU A 238 -27.59 30.11 3.13
N ILE A 239 -28.19 29.28 2.28
CA ILE A 239 -27.81 27.87 2.13
C ILE A 239 -26.37 27.76 1.63
N LEU A 240 -25.95 28.60 0.68
CA LEU A 240 -24.57 28.64 0.21
C LEU A 240 -23.58 28.99 1.34
N ILE A 241 -23.88 30.00 2.15
CA ILE A 241 -23.04 30.37 3.31
C ILE A 241 -22.96 29.20 4.30
N LEU A 242 -24.10 28.56 4.61
CA LEU A 242 -24.12 27.39 5.48
C LEU A 242 -23.30 26.22 4.91
N ALA A 243 -23.37 25.98 3.61
CA ALA A 243 -22.57 24.96 2.93
C ALA A 243 -21.07 25.22 3.05
N ILE A 244 -20.65 26.48 2.83
CA ILE A 244 -19.25 26.90 2.96
C ILE A 244 -18.79 26.78 4.43
N CYS A 245 -19.59 27.23 5.39
CA CYS A 245 -19.29 27.10 6.81
C CYS A 245 -19.13 25.63 7.22
N LEU A 246 -20.04 24.76 6.78
CA LEU A 246 -19.97 23.33 7.05
C LEU A 246 -18.74 22.69 6.40
N PHE A 247 -18.38 23.11 5.17
CA PHE A 247 -17.17 22.66 4.48
C PHE A 247 -15.91 23.03 5.22
N ILE A 248 -15.80 24.27 5.68
CA ILE A 248 -14.64 24.72 6.46
C ILE A 248 -14.59 23.95 7.80
N PHE A 249 -15.72 23.78 8.47
CA PHE A 249 -15.78 23.09 9.77
C PHE A 249 -15.42 21.59 9.66
N LEU A 250 -16.04 20.86 8.74
CA LEU A 250 -15.74 19.44 8.52
C LEU A 250 -14.34 19.26 7.91
N GLY A 251 -13.91 20.17 7.03
CA GLY A 251 -12.53 20.24 6.53
C GLY A 251 -11.50 20.39 7.63
N TYR A 252 -11.76 21.27 8.59
CA TYR A 252 -10.90 21.44 9.76
C TYR A 252 -10.82 20.16 10.59
N ILE A 253 -11.95 19.49 10.83
CA ILE A 253 -12.01 18.22 11.57
C ILE A 253 -11.24 17.10 10.85
N GLU A 254 -11.44 16.96 9.54
CA GLU A 254 -10.82 15.91 8.73
C GLU A 254 -9.31 16.09 8.55
N LEU A 255 -8.84 17.33 8.47
CA LEU A 255 -7.40 17.63 8.36
C LEU A 255 -6.71 17.75 9.72
N GLN A 256 -7.46 17.68 10.81
CA GLN A 256 -6.97 17.94 12.17
C GLN A 256 -5.85 16.97 12.57
N SER A 257 -5.99 15.67 12.26
CA SER A 257 -5.01 14.62 12.55
C SER A 257 -3.65 14.90 11.90
N ILE A 258 -3.67 15.33 10.64
CA ILE A 258 -2.48 15.69 9.85
C ILE A 258 -1.84 16.97 10.40
N LEU A 259 -2.65 18.01 10.63
CA LEU A 259 -2.19 19.29 11.15
C LEU A 259 -1.51 19.10 12.48
N MET A 260 -2.12 18.34 13.40
CA MET A 260 -1.51 17.99 14.68
C MET A 260 -0.22 17.20 14.50
N LYS A 261 -0.18 16.21 13.59
CA LYS A 261 1.04 15.46 13.33
C LYS A 261 2.19 16.33 12.85
N PHE A 262 1.92 17.34 12.02
CA PHE A 262 2.94 18.32 11.61
C PHE A 262 3.42 19.22 12.75
N THR A 263 2.61 19.42 13.80
CA THR A 263 3.04 20.17 14.99
C THR A 263 3.82 19.32 16.01
N ILE A 264 3.87 17.99 15.86
CA ILE A 264 4.63 17.12 16.77
C ILE A 264 6.11 17.16 16.38
N ASP A 265 6.91 17.83 17.21
CA ASP A 265 8.36 17.85 17.09
C ASP A 265 8.92 16.43 17.41
N PRO A 266 9.81 15.87 16.58
CA PRO A 266 10.52 14.62 16.90
C PRO A 266 11.27 14.64 18.25
N ASN A 267 11.53 15.82 18.80
CA ASN A 267 12.15 16.06 20.11
C ASN A 267 11.17 16.63 21.13
N ASP A 268 9.86 16.43 20.95
CA ASP A 268 8.89 16.80 21.96
C ASP A 268 9.10 16.05 23.29
N GLU A 269 8.45 16.53 24.34
CA GLU A 269 8.53 15.96 25.69
C GLU A 269 8.21 14.45 25.70
N TYR A 270 7.23 14.02 24.91
CA TYR A 270 6.87 12.60 24.81
C TYR A 270 8.02 11.78 24.23
N HIS A 271 8.65 12.21 23.14
CA HIS A 271 9.76 11.48 22.53
C HIS A 271 11.01 11.45 23.42
N ILE A 272 11.27 12.51 24.19
CA ILE A 272 12.34 12.52 25.21
C ILE A 272 12.03 11.50 26.31
N ASN A 273 10.81 11.53 26.85
CA ASN A 273 10.38 10.58 27.88
C ASN A 273 10.34 9.14 27.37
N LEU A 274 9.98 8.92 26.10
CA LEU A 274 10.00 7.61 25.46
C LEU A 274 11.41 7.05 25.34
N ARG A 275 12.38 7.89 24.93
CA ARG A 275 13.81 7.50 24.88
C ARG A 275 14.31 7.10 26.26
N THR A 276 14.00 7.90 27.28
CA THR A 276 14.38 7.63 28.68
C THR A 276 13.73 6.35 29.20
N TYR A 277 12.43 6.18 28.96
CA TYR A 277 11.68 4.98 29.34
C TYR A 277 12.27 3.72 28.69
N ASN A 278 12.60 3.77 27.39
CA ASN A 278 13.21 2.66 26.67
C ASN A 278 14.66 2.38 27.11
N ALA A 279 15.42 3.40 27.50
CA ALA A 279 16.75 3.22 28.06
C ALA A 279 16.69 2.51 29.43
N ASN A 280 15.80 2.98 30.32
CA ASN A 280 15.59 2.37 31.64
C ASN A 280 15.10 0.93 31.53
N ARG A 281 14.18 0.65 30.60
CA ARG A 281 13.68 -0.70 30.36
C ARG A 281 14.77 -1.63 29.79
N ARG A 282 15.64 -1.13 28.92
CA ARG A 282 16.79 -1.90 28.42
C ARG A 282 17.77 -2.24 29.56
N GLY A 283 18.05 -1.29 30.45
CA GLY A 283 18.84 -1.54 31.65
C GLY A 283 18.22 -2.62 32.53
N LEU A 284 16.91 -2.53 32.81
CA LEU A 284 16.20 -3.51 33.62
C LEU A 284 16.20 -4.92 32.99
N MET A 285 16.01 -5.01 31.66
CA MET A 285 16.12 -6.30 30.95
C MET A 285 17.54 -6.85 31.00
N SER A 286 18.58 -6.01 30.84
CA SER A 286 19.98 -6.44 30.96
C SER A 286 20.25 -7.02 32.34
N THR A 287 19.87 -6.32 33.41
CA THR A 287 20.04 -6.80 34.79
C THR A 287 19.22 -8.06 35.07
N HIS A 288 17.98 -8.14 34.57
CA HIS A 288 17.17 -9.34 34.72
C HIS A 288 17.81 -10.54 33.98
N MET A 289 18.33 -10.32 32.78
CA MET A 289 18.99 -11.36 32.00
C MET A 289 20.30 -11.80 32.65
N GLU A 290 21.11 -10.87 33.17
CA GLU A 290 22.29 -11.19 34.00
C GLU A 290 21.93 -12.02 35.23
N ASN A 291 20.83 -11.69 35.92
CA ASN A 291 20.36 -12.45 37.08
C ASN A 291 19.83 -13.85 36.71
N VAL A 292 19.20 -13.99 35.56
CA VAL A 292 18.76 -15.31 35.04
C VAL A 292 19.98 -16.13 34.65
N VAL A 293 20.94 -15.56 33.92
CA VAL A 293 22.18 -16.23 33.52
C VAL A 293 23.01 -16.63 34.73
N SER A 294 23.12 -15.77 35.76
CA SER A 294 23.85 -16.11 36.99
C SER A 294 23.16 -17.22 37.78
N SER A 295 21.83 -17.18 37.89
CA SER A 295 21.05 -18.25 38.54
C SER A 295 21.17 -19.58 37.81
N GLU A 296 21.07 -19.59 36.48
CA GLU A 296 21.25 -20.82 35.68
C GLU A 296 22.69 -21.33 35.74
N ARG A 297 23.69 -20.43 35.79
CA ARG A 297 25.09 -20.80 36.03
C ARG A 297 25.29 -21.45 37.39
N GLU A 298 24.69 -20.91 38.45
CA GLU A 298 24.71 -21.52 39.79
C GLU A 298 24.05 -22.89 39.81
N LYS A 299 22.87 -23.04 39.18
CA LYS A 299 22.19 -24.34 39.04
C LYS A 299 23.05 -25.35 38.28
N PHE A 300 23.70 -24.92 37.20
CA PHE A 300 24.60 -25.77 36.42
C PHE A 300 25.81 -26.24 37.24
N LEU A 301 26.43 -25.32 38.01
CA LEU A 301 27.54 -25.65 38.91
C LEU A 301 27.11 -26.62 40.01
N LEU A 302 25.92 -26.42 40.60
CA LEU A 302 25.35 -27.34 41.59
C LEU A 302 25.05 -28.72 41.00
N ALA A 303 24.43 -28.76 39.81
CA ALA A 303 24.02 -30.00 39.15
C ALA A 303 25.22 -30.87 38.75
N LYS A 304 26.36 -30.24 38.44
CA LYS A 304 27.54 -30.93 37.93
C LYS A 304 28.55 -31.32 39.03
N LYS A 305 28.33 -30.94 40.30
CA LYS A 305 29.26 -31.13 41.44
C LYS A 305 30.70 -30.69 41.13
N ILE A 306 30.89 -29.75 40.21
CA ILE A 306 32.20 -29.23 39.85
C ILE A 306 32.64 -28.30 40.97
N THR A 307 33.77 -28.61 41.61
CA THR A 307 34.31 -27.72 42.65
C THR A 307 34.83 -26.44 42.02
N VAL A 308 34.85 -25.33 42.77
CA VAL A 308 35.35 -24.02 42.28
C VAL A 308 36.77 -24.14 41.70
N GLU A 309 37.58 -25.05 42.24
CA GLU A 309 38.93 -25.37 41.74
C GLU A 309 38.93 -26.00 40.34
N GLU A 310 38.02 -26.94 40.04
CA GLU A 310 37.90 -27.57 38.73
C GLU A 310 37.44 -26.56 37.65
N PHE A 311 36.55 -25.64 37.99
CA PHE A 311 36.12 -24.58 37.08
C PHE A 311 37.25 -23.57 36.81
N THR A 312 38.03 -23.22 37.84
CA THR A 312 39.17 -22.31 37.70
C THR A 312 40.28 -22.95 36.86
N LYS A 313 40.48 -24.26 37.00
CA LYS A 313 41.41 -25.03 36.17
C LYS A 313 40.97 -25.10 34.71
N LEU A 314 39.68 -25.35 34.44
CA LEU A 314 39.14 -25.31 33.07
C LEU A 314 39.30 -23.94 32.41
N LYS A 315 39.08 -22.86 33.18
CA LYS A 315 39.30 -21.49 32.69
C LYS A 315 40.77 -21.22 32.42
N PHE A 316 41.66 -21.61 33.34
CA PHE A 316 43.11 -21.46 33.17
C PHE A 316 43.64 -22.26 31.97
N ASP A 317 43.15 -23.48 31.75
CA ASP A 317 43.55 -24.31 30.60
C ASP A 317 43.04 -23.73 29.27
N ALA A 318 41.88 -23.06 29.27
CA ALA A 318 41.36 -22.34 28.11
C ALA A 318 42.18 -21.07 27.82
N ASP A 319 42.49 -20.29 28.86
CA ASP A 319 43.29 -19.07 28.76
C ASP A 319 44.75 -19.39 28.31
N MET A 320 45.36 -20.46 28.83
CA MET A 320 46.68 -20.94 28.39
C MET A 320 46.71 -21.39 26.93
N LYS A 321 45.66 -22.10 26.47
CA LYS A 321 45.54 -22.48 25.05
C LYS A 321 45.40 -21.27 24.13
N ALA A 322 44.73 -20.21 24.60
CA ALA A 322 44.60 -18.96 23.85
C ALA A 322 45.95 -18.23 23.73
N ILE A 323 46.74 -18.21 24.81
CA ILE A 323 48.09 -17.62 24.84
C ILE A 323 49.06 -18.41 23.95
N ASP A 324 49.06 -19.75 24.01
CA ASP A 324 49.90 -20.59 23.16
C ASP A 324 49.55 -20.41 21.66
N ALA A 325 48.26 -20.28 21.35
CA ALA A 325 47.81 -20.01 19.98
C ALA A 325 48.20 -18.61 19.47
N GLN A 326 48.40 -17.65 20.37
CA GLN A 326 48.91 -16.32 20.04
C GLN A 326 50.44 -16.35 19.83
N ALA A 327 51.18 -16.98 20.74
CA ALA A 327 52.64 -17.13 20.64
C ALA A 327 53.08 -17.88 19.37
N MET A 328 52.33 -18.92 18.98
CA MET A 328 52.59 -19.65 17.73
C MET A 328 52.37 -18.79 16.48
N ARG A 329 51.40 -17.87 16.48
CA ARG A 329 51.19 -16.93 15.37
C ARG A 329 52.32 -15.91 15.27
N GLU A 330 52.83 -15.43 16.40
CA GLU A 330 53.96 -14.49 16.43
C GLU A 330 55.25 -15.15 15.90
N LEU A 331 55.53 -16.39 16.28
CA LEU A 331 56.68 -17.15 15.76
C LEU A 331 56.57 -17.45 14.26
N GLU A 332 55.36 -17.75 13.77
CA GLU A 332 55.11 -17.96 12.33
C GLU A 332 55.39 -16.69 11.52
N VAL A 333 54.99 -15.52 12.05
CA VAL A 333 55.27 -14.21 11.42
C VAL A 333 56.78 -13.92 11.40
N ILE A 334 57.49 -14.17 12.49
CA ILE A 334 58.95 -13.98 12.58
C ILE A 334 59.68 -14.89 11.58
N GLY A 335 59.31 -16.17 11.50
CA GLY A 335 59.91 -17.12 10.57
C GLY A 335 59.70 -16.72 9.10
N LYS A 336 58.53 -16.20 8.76
CA LYS A 336 58.22 -15.69 7.41
C LYS A 336 59.04 -14.44 7.06
N ILE A 337 59.26 -13.54 8.02
CA ILE A 337 60.11 -12.35 7.84
C ILE A 337 61.57 -12.76 7.55
N GLU A 338 62.08 -13.77 8.25
CA GLU A 338 63.47 -14.21 8.09
C GLU A 338 63.75 -14.90 6.74
N ILE A 339 62.78 -15.67 6.23
CA ILE A 339 62.83 -16.25 4.88
C ILE A 339 62.86 -15.16 3.81
N LEU A 340 62.09 -14.07 3.98
CA LEU A 340 62.04 -12.97 3.02
C LEU A 340 63.33 -12.14 3.02
N ARG A 341 63.95 -11.92 4.18
CA ARG A 341 65.28 -11.28 4.28
C ARG A 341 66.37 -12.09 3.59
N LYS A 342 66.39 -13.42 3.76
CA LYS A 342 67.34 -14.32 3.06
C LYS A 342 67.22 -14.29 1.53
N LYS A 343 66.08 -13.82 1.00
CA LYS A 343 65.83 -13.65 -0.44
C LYS A 343 66.17 -12.25 -0.97
N GLY A 344 66.85 -11.41 -0.18
CA GLY A 344 67.36 -10.10 -0.61
C GLY A 344 66.36 -8.95 -0.49
N TYR A 345 65.26 -9.15 0.24
CA TYR A 345 64.30 -8.08 0.54
C TYR A 345 64.65 -7.41 1.87
N ASP A 346 65.44 -6.33 1.81
CA ASP A 346 65.69 -5.44 2.97
C ASP A 346 64.61 -4.36 3.01
N ALA A 347 63.50 -4.68 3.68
CA ALA A 347 62.45 -3.73 4.01
C ALA A 347 62.06 -3.89 5.49
N THR A 348 61.50 -2.84 6.10
CA THR A 348 61.07 -2.90 7.50
C THR A 348 59.92 -3.90 7.65
N ALA A 349 59.69 -4.42 8.87
CA ALA A 349 58.62 -5.40 9.11
C ALA A 349 57.24 -4.89 8.66
N ALA A 350 56.99 -3.58 8.82
CA ALA A 350 55.76 -2.93 8.35
C ALA A 350 55.64 -2.90 6.82
N ASP A 351 56.73 -2.59 6.11
CA ASP A 351 56.75 -2.57 4.64
C ASP A 351 56.55 -3.97 4.04
N LEU A 352 57.10 -5.00 4.69
CA LEU A 352 56.92 -6.39 4.28
C LEU A 352 55.49 -6.87 4.55
N GLU A 353 54.87 -6.45 5.66
CA GLU A 353 53.48 -6.79 5.97
C GLU A 353 52.50 -6.13 4.98
N GLU A 354 52.72 -4.86 4.63
CA GLU A 354 51.95 -4.13 3.61
C GLU A 354 52.10 -4.78 2.22
N LYS A 355 53.32 -5.12 1.80
CA LYS A 355 53.56 -5.78 0.52
C LYS A 355 53.07 -7.23 0.49
N TRP A 356 53.13 -7.95 1.60
CA TRP A 356 52.55 -9.29 1.71
C TRP A 356 51.02 -9.25 1.61
N LYS A 357 50.37 -8.26 2.23
CA LYS A 357 48.94 -7.99 2.06
C LYS A 357 48.61 -7.71 0.59
N GLN A 358 49.44 -6.95 -0.13
CA GLN A 358 49.29 -6.73 -1.58
C GLN A 358 49.59 -7.99 -2.43
N TYR A 359 50.55 -8.81 -2.04
CA TYR A 359 50.93 -10.03 -2.76
C TYR A 359 49.87 -11.14 -2.59
N ILE A 360 49.28 -11.27 -1.40
CA ILE A 360 48.09 -12.12 -1.17
C ILE A 360 46.91 -11.62 -2.03
N HIS A 361 46.74 -10.31 -2.18
CA HIS A 361 45.68 -9.75 -3.02
C HIS A 361 45.90 -9.99 -4.52
N ASN A 362 47.15 -10.03 -4.99
CA ASN A 362 47.47 -10.14 -6.42
C ASN A 362 47.81 -11.57 -6.90
N ASN A 363 48.24 -12.49 -6.02
CA ASN A 363 48.58 -13.87 -6.38
C ASN A 363 47.62 -14.95 -5.84
N GLY A 364 46.44 -14.55 -5.36
CA GLY A 364 45.37 -15.46 -4.95
C GLY A 364 44.65 -16.21 -6.09
N SER A 365 45.27 -16.39 -7.26
CA SER A 365 44.66 -17.00 -8.45
C SER A 365 44.78 -18.54 -8.49
N ALA A 366 45.29 -19.19 -7.45
CA ALA A 366 45.33 -20.65 -7.32
C ALA A 366 44.58 -21.21 -6.09
N GLN A 367 43.90 -20.35 -5.31
CA GLN A 367 42.99 -20.73 -4.22
C GLN A 367 41.56 -20.17 -4.46
N THR A 368 41.26 -19.86 -5.72
CA THR A 368 40.14 -19.06 -6.23
C THR A 368 38.83 -19.83 -6.42
N ASN A 369 38.58 -20.89 -5.64
CA ASN A 369 37.32 -21.66 -5.74
C ASN A 369 36.59 -21.86 -4.41
N LEU A 370 37.06 -21.27 -3.32
CA LEU A 370 36.43 -21.28 -1.99
C LEU A 370 36.07 -19.83 -1.62
N LEU A 371 34.87 -19.28 -1.77
CA LEU A 371 33.63 -19.72 -2.38
C LEU A 371 33.04 -18.48 -3.06
N GLU A 372 32.59 -18.57 -4.31
CA GLU A 372 31.90 -17.46 -4.98
C GLU A 372 30.67 -16.96 -4.19
N ILE A 373 30.08 -17.86 -3.38
CA ILE A 373 28.93 -17.63 -2.50
C ILE A 373 29.17 -16.47 -1.51
N PHE A 374 30.39 -16.33 -0.97
CA PHE A 374 30.74 -15.27 -0.01
C PHE A 374 31.44 -14.06 -0.63
N LYS A 375 31.55 -14.01 -1.96
CA LYS A 375 32.35 -12.98 -2.65
C LYS A 375 31.81 -11.58 -2.35
N MET A 376 32.63 -10.76 -1.69
CA MET A 376 32.32 -9.38 -1.37
C MET A 376 32.63 -8.46 -2.56
N SER A 377 31.74 -7.52 -2.86
CA SER A 377 32.08 -6.39 -3.72
C SER A 377 32.81 -5.29 -2.94
N GLN A 378 33.48 -4.37 -3.64
CA GLN A 378 34.10 -3.20 -2.99
C GLN A 378 33.06 -2.34 -2.25
N SER A 379 31.82 -2.24 -2.76
CA SER A 379 30.75 -1.50 -2.09
C SER A 379 30.25 -2.19 -0.82
N MET A 380 30.22 -3.54 -0.80
CA MET A 380 29.92 -4.30 0.42
C MET A 380 31.01 -4.11 1.47
N ALA A 381 32.29 -4.20 1.09
CA ALA A 381 33.41 -3.99 2.01
C ALA A 381 33.41 -2.56 2.60
N HIS A 382 33.16 -1.54 1.77
CA HIS A 382 33.03 -0.17 2.25
C HIS A 382 31.85 0.00 3.23
N LYS A 383 30.74 -0.70 2.97
CA LYS A 383 29.58 -0.68 3.88
C LYS A 383 29.90 -1.31 5.23
N VAL A 384 30.61 -2.45 5.25
CA VAL A 384 31.07 -3.10 6.47
C VAL A 384 31.95 -2.16 7.31
N GLU A 385 32.91 -1.49 6.67
CA GLU A 385 33.76 -0.50 7.35
C GLU A 385 32.97 0.70 7.87
N GLU A 386 31.95 1.16 7.15
CA GLU A 386 31.05 2.22 7.63
C GLU A 386 30.28 1.78 8.89
N ILE A 387 29.74 0.56 8.91
CA ILE A 387 29.03 0.00 10.06
C ILE A 387 29.98 -0.11 11.26
N LYS A 388 31.19 -0.64 11.04
CA LYS A 388 32.23 -0.75 12.06
C LYS A 388 32.56 0.61 12.69
N LYS A 389 32.76 1.66 11.88
CA LYS A 389 33.05 3.01 12.37
C LYS A 389 31.92 3.66 13.16
N LYS A 390 30.66 3.33 12.82
CA LYS A 390 29.46 3.88 13.48
C LYS A 390 29.03 3.10 14.71
N THR A 391 29.62 1.95 14.97
CA THR A 391 29.30 1.11 16.11
C THR A 391 29.76 1.80 17.40
N THR A 392 28.82 2.39 18.12
CA THR A 392 29.03 3.08 19.40
C THR A 392 28.46 2.32 20.59
N ASN A 393 27.51 1.41 20.34
CA ASN A 393 26.86 0.54 21.32
C ASN A 393 26.61 -0.84 20.68
N GLY A 394 26.59 -1.90 21.49
CA GLY A 394 26.38 -3.28 21.05
C GLY A 394 27.61 -3.91 20.39
N THR A 395 27.51 -5.17 19.97
CA THR A 395 28.59 -5.84 19.24
C THR A 395 28.60 -5.40 17.78
N ILE A 396 29.75 -5.50 17.10
CA ILE A 396 29.81 -5.19 15.66
C ILE A 396 28.92 -6.16 14.87
N ALA A 397 28.84 -7.43 15.30
CA ALA A 397 27.95 -8.43 14.72
C ALA A 397 26.47 -8.02 14.79
N GLU A 398 26.04 -7.49 15.94
CA GLU A 398 24.68 -7.00 16.16
C GLU A 398 24.37 -5.79 15.27
N ASN A 399 25.31 -4.87 15.11
CA ASN A 399 25.12 -3.71 14.23
C ASN A 399 25.03 -4.10 12.76
N VAL A 400 25.81 -5.08 12.31
CA VAL A 400 25.66 -5.66 10.97
C VAL A 400 24.29 -6.33 10.82
N PHE A 401 23.86 -7.10 11.81
CA PHE A 401 22.55 -7.76 11.81
C PHE A 401 21.39 -6.77 11.60
N TYR A 402 21.34 -5.71 12.41
CA TYR A 402 20.31 -4.68 12.28
C TYR A 402 20.41 -3.89 10.98
N TRP A 403 21.62 -3.69 10.45
CA TRP A 403 21.80 -3.08 9.14
C TRP A 403 21.15 -3.93 8.05
N ILE A 404 21.38 -5.25 8.06
CA ILE A 404 20.75 -6.17 7.10
C ILE A 404 19.23 -6.13 7.25
N LEU A 405 18.69 -6.25 8.47
CA LEU A 405 17.24 -6.16 8.73
C LEU A 405 16.58 -4.89 8.20
N THR A 406 17.31 -3.77 8.23
CA THR A 406 16.79 -2.47 7.81
C THR A 406 16.88 -2.28 6.28
N ASN A 407 17.84 -2.93 5.62
CA ASN A 407 18.20 -2.60 4.24
C ASN A 407 17.95 -3.74 3.24
N ILE A 408 17.70 -4.97 3.71
CA ILE A 408 17.50 -6.15 2.88
C ILE A 408 16.16 -6.79 3.28
N ALA A 409 15.23 -6.86 2.34
CA ALA A 409 13.91 -7.44 2.57
C ALA A 409 13.95 -8.98 2.59
N TYR A 410 13.04 -9.59 3.34
CA TYR A 410 12.82 -11.03 3.23
C TYR A 410 11.97 -11.33 1.99
N ASP A 411 12.44 -12.19 1.09
CA ASP A 411 11.79 -12.47 -0.19
C ASP A 411 10.77 -13.63 -0.05
N THR A 412 9.50 -13.30 0.19
CA THR A 412 8.44 -14.31 0.33
C THR A 412 7.95 -14.88 -1.00
N GLU A 413 8.33 -14.28 -2.13
CA GLU A 413 7.87 -14.65 -3.48
C GLU A 413 8.95 -15.38 -4.29
N HIS A 414 10.02 -15.81 -3.63
CA HIS A 414 11.17 -16.41 -4.28
C HIS A 414 10.84 -17.75 -4.94
N SER A 415 11.17 -17.92 -6.22
CA SER A 415 10.90 -19.15 -6.97
C SER A 415 11.73 -20.36 -6.53
N GLN A 416 12.80 -20.12 -5.75
CA GLN A 416 13.78 -21.13 -5.33
C GLN A 416 14.55 -21.81 -6.47
N GLU A 417 14.41 -21.33 -7.72
CA GLU A 417 15.14 -21.84 -8.88
C GLU A 417 16.63 -21.48 -8.85
N HIS A 418 17.00 -20.42 -8.13
CA HIS A 418 18.39 -19.97 -7.96
C HIS A 418 18.57 -19.35 -6.60
N TYR A 419 19.36 -19.98 -5.74
CA TYR A 419 19.83 -19.43 -4.47
C TYR A 419 20.93 -18.40 -4.70
N ARG A 420 20.64 -17.15 -4.31
CA ARG A 420 21.53 -16.01 -4.47
C ARG A 420 22.76 -16.10 -3.58
N THR A 421 23.89 -15.64 -4.13
CA THR A 421 25.14 -15.37 -3.40
C THR A 421 25.00 -14.15 -2.49
N ALA A 422 26.00 -13.93 -1.61
CA ALA A 422 26.06 -12.72 -0.78
C ALA A 422 26.01 -11.43 -1.62
N LYS A 423 26.72 -11.41 -2.74
CA LYS A 423 26.79 -10.24 -3.64
C LYS A 423 25.43 -9.94 -4.29
N GLU A 424 24.76 -10.97 -4.79
CA GLU A 424 23.44 -10.83 -5.42
C GLU A 424 22.40 -10.37 -4.41
N THR A 425 22.34 -11.01 -3.24
CA THR A 425 21.45 -10.63 -2.13
C THR A 425 21.64 -9.16 -1.73
N TYR A 426 22.90 -8.72 -1.63
CA TYR A 426 23.22 -7.32 -1.33
C TYR A 426 22.76 -6.35 -2.42
N ASN A 427 22.91 -6.73 -3.70
CA ASN A 427 22.55 -5.87 -4.82
C ASN A 427 21.04 -5.78 -5.03
N GLU A 428 20.34 -6.91 -4.92
CA GLU A 428 18.88 -6.98 -5.08
C GLU A 428 18.10 -6.44 -3.89
N LYS A 429 18.76 -6.26 -2.73
CA LYS A 429 18.13 -5.78 -1.48
C LYS A 429 17.00 -6.69 -0.99
N ARG A 430 17.06 -7.99 -1.30
CA ARG A 430 16.15 -9.01 -0.81
C ARG A 430 16.80 -10.38 -0.81
N GLY A 431 16.30 -11.30 0.03
CA GLY A 431 16.67 -12.71 -0.03
C GLY A 431 15.89 -13.63 0.91
N LEU A 432 16.05 -14.95 0.72
CA LEU A 432 15.55 -16.01 1.60
C LEU A 432 16.44 -16.20 2.85
N CYS A 433 16.00 -17.02 3.81
CA CYS A 433 16.74 -17.26 5.06
C CYS A 433 18.20 -17.70 4.85
N GLY A 434 18.46 -18.60 3.89
CA GLY A 434 19.83 -19.03 3.56
C GLY A 434 20.65 -17.92 2.89
N GLU A 435 20.05 -17.16 1.98
CA GLU A 435 20.70 -16.05 1.26
C GLU A 435 21.07 -14.90 2.20
N LEU A 436 20.15 -14.55 3.11
CA LEU A 436 20.37 -13.57 4.17
C LEU A 436 21.47 -14.04 5.14
N SER A 437 21.49 -15.33 5.48
CA SER A 437 22.53 -15.91 6.34
C SER A 437 23.90 -15.87 5.66
N VAL A 438 23.98 -16.16 4.37
CA VAL A 438 25.21 -16.07 3.57
C VAL A 438 25.72 -14.63 3.45
N LEU A 439 24.82 -13.67 3.18
CA LEU A 439 25.17 -12.25 3.18
C LEU A 439 25.71 -11.81 4.55
N TYR A 440 25.03 -12.25 5.62
CA TYR A 440 25.43 -11.92 6.97
C TYR A 440 26.81 -12.48 7.33
N MET A 441 27.05 -13.76 7.04
CA MET A 441 28.35 -14.41 7.20
C MET A 441 29.45 -13.69 6.41
N ALA A 442 29.19 -13.27 5.17
CA ALA A 442 30.17 -12.56 4.36
C ALA A 442 30.62 -11.25 5.02
N PHE A 443 29.67 -10.50 5.62
CA PHE A 443 29.97 -9.28 6.35
C PHE A 443 30.74 -9.56 7.64
N LEU A 444 30.33 -10.58 8.42
CA LEU A 444 31.00 -10.98 9.66
C LEU A 444 32.43 -11.46 9.42
N ARG A 445 32.65 -12.28 8.39
CA ARG A 445 33.99 -12.79 8.03
C ARG A 445 34.92 -11.68 7.56
N THR A 446 34.39 -10.66 6.87
CA THR A 446 35.16 -9.46 6.51
C THR A 446 35.66 -8.72 7.76
N LEU A 447 34.95 -8.86 8.89
CA LEU A 447 35.32 -8.30 10.19
C LEU A 447 36.14 -9.27 11.06
N ASN A 448 36.61 -10.39 10.50
CA ASN A 448 37.28 -11.48 11.21
C ASN A 448 36.46 -12.11 12.34
N ILE A 449 35.13 -12.07 12.26
CA ILE A 449 34.24 -12.74 13.23
C ILE A 449 34.05 -14.19 12.79
N ASN A 450 34.36 -15.13 13.69
CA ASN A 450 34.25 -16.55 13.42
C ASN A 450 32.77 -16.97 13.39
N CYS A 451 32.30 -17.43 12.22
CA CYS A 451 30.91 -17.84 12.05
C CYS A 451 30.75 -18.94 11.00
N ASN A 452 29.73 -19.75 11.19
CA ASN A 452 29.35 -20.85 10.31
C ASN A 452 27.87 -20.78 9.96
N PHE A 453 27.50 -21.42 8.85
CA PHE A 453 26.12 -21.55 8.43
C PHE A 453 25.44 -22.65 9.25
N CYS A 454 24.20 -22.43 9.68
CA CYS A 454 23.41 -23.42 10.39
C CYS A 454 22.13 -23.74 9.63
N GLU A 455 21.91 -25.02 9.37
CA GLU A 455 20.63 -25.56 8.92
C GLU A 455 19.77 -25.89 10.12
N ILE A 456 18.55 -25.36 10.14
CA ILE A 456 17.58 -25.55 11.21
C ILE A 456 16.53 -26.52 10.72
N SER A 457 16.41 -27.65 11.40
CA SER A 457 15.34 -28.63 11.17
C SER A 457 14.18 -28.42 12.13
N LYS A 458 14.44 -27.87 13.32
CA LYS A 458 13.40 -27.56 14.31
C LYS A 458 13.63 -26.20 14.95
N ASP A 459 12.65 -25.31 14.81
CA ASP A 459 12.76 -23.94 15.30
C ASP A 459 12.68 -23.84 16.85
N ASN A 460 12.74 -22.62 17.36
CA ASN A 460 12.69 -22.34 18.80
C ASN A 460 11.29 -22.57 19.42
N THR A 461 10.27 -22.85 18.61
CA THR A 461 8.91 -23.20 19.05
C THR A 461 8.63 -24.69 19.01
N GLY A 462 9.55 -25.50 18.47
CA GLY A 462 9.35 -26.93 18.26
C GLY A 462 8.67 -27.30 16.95
N LYS A 463 8.58 -26.36 16.00
CA LYS A 463 8.05 -26.66 14.66
C LYS A 463 9.16 -27.17 13.76
N GLU A 464 8.87 -28.24 13.01
CA GLU A 464 9.77 -28.72 11.95
C GLU A 464 9.78 -27.71 10.80
N VAL A 465 10.98 -27.29 10.39
CA VAL A 465 11.21 -26.24 9.38
C VAL A 465 12.38 -26.62 8.48
N SER A 466 12.41 -26.07 7.27
CA SER A 466 13.62 -26.05 6.42
C SER A 466 14.15 -24.62 6.43
N HIS A 467 14.99 -24.31 7.41
CA HIS A 467 15.39 -22.92 7.70
C HIS A 467 16.90 -22.80 7.87
N ALA A 468 17.41 -21.57 7.83
CA ALA A 468 18.84 -21.30 7.93
C ALA A 468 19.12 -20.05 8.77
N CYS A 469 20.18 -20.11 9.57
CA CYS A 469 20.72 -19.00 10.33
C CYS A 469 22.25 -19.05 10.38
N VAL A 470 22.86 -18.19 11.19
CA VAL A 470 24.31 -18.13 11.38
C VAL A 470 24.66 -18.47 12.82
N ILE A 471 25.62 -19.37 13.06
CA ILE A 471 26.24 -19.52 14.39
C ILE A 471 27.48 -18.64 14.47
N ILE A 472 27.55 -17.82 15.52
CA ILE A 472 28.67 -16.93 15.80
C ILE A 472 29.46 -17.53 16.97
N LYS A 473 30.77 -17.69 16.78
CA LYS A 473 31.71 -18.18 17.79
C LYS A 473 32.45 -16.98 18.36
N ASN A 474 32.18 -16.68 19.62
CA ASN A 474 32.82 -15.59 20.34
C ASN A 474 34.24 -15.99 20.76
N ASP A 475 35.09 -15.01 21.04
CA ASP A 475 36.49 -15.23 21.43
C ASP A 475 36.62 -15.96 22.78
N ASP A 476 35.59 -15.88 23.63
CA ASP A 476 35.52 -16.60 24.91
C ASP A 476 35.11 -18.08 24.77
N GLY A 477 34.98 -18.56 23.52
CA GLY A 477 34.56 -19.92 23.20
C GLY A 477 33.05 -20.16 23.29
N THR A 478 32.25 -19.16 23.67
CA THR A 478 30.79 -19.26 23.64
C THR A 478 30.28 -19.14 22.21
N THR A 479 29.10 -19.71 21.97
CA THR A 479 28.45 -19.65 20.66
C THR A 479 26.99 -19.24 20.80
N HIS A 480 26.47 -18.49 19.84
CA HIS A 480 25.03 -18.23 19.73
C HIS A 480 24.57 -18.27 18.27
N LEU A 481 23.30 -18.60 18.07
CA LEU A 481 22.66 -18.52 16.76
C LEU A 481 22.09 -17.11 16.56
N SER A 482 22.21 -16.61 15.34
CA SER A 482 21.70 -15.32 14.89
C SER A 482 20.89 -15.50 13.62
N ASP A 483 19.62 -15.13 13.67
CA ASP A 483 18.64 -15.42 12.63
C ASP A 483 18.02 -14.13 12.08
N VAL A 484 18.53 -13.73 10.92
CA VAL A 484 18.08 -12.52 10.21
C VAL A 484 16.64 -12.66 9.75
N ALA A 485 16.22 -13.86 9.33
CA ALA A 485 14.88 -14.09 8.82
C ALA A 485 13.83 -14.05 9.95
N TYR A 486 14.17 -14.55 11.14
CA TYR A 486 13.30 -14.46 12.34
C TYR A 486 13.47 -13.14 13.08
N LYS A 487 14.37 -12.26 12.61
CA LYS A 487 14.68 -10.96 13.21
C LYS A 487 15.12 -11.07 14.67
N CYS A 488 15.83 -12.15 14.99
CA CYS A 488 16.32 -12.44 16.34
C CYS A 488 17.84 -12.60 16.33
N PHE A 489 18.55 -11.66 16.97
CA PHE A 489 20.01 -11.64 16.97
C PHE A 489 20.63 -12.78 17.81
N ILE A 490 19.97 -13.15 18.91
CA ILE A 490 20.32 -14.30 19.75
C ILE A 490 19.08 -15.20 19.83
N ILE A 491 19.14 -16.38 19.21
CA ILE A 491 18.03 -17.33 19.17
C ILE A 491 18.50 -18.74 19.60
N GLU A 492 17.59 -19.52 20.16
CA GLU A 492 17.84 -20.91 20.59
C GLU A 492 16.94 -21.86 19.79
N HIS A 493 17.38 -22.26 18.60
CA HIS A 493 16.70 -23.31 17.84
C HIS A 493 16.94 -24.68 18.49
N LEU A 494 15.91 -25.55 18.47
CA LEU A 494 15.97 -26.82 19.19
C LEU A 494 16.81 -27.88 18.47
N VAL A 495 16.78 -27.90 17.13
CA VAL A 495 17.57 -28.86 16.34
C VAL A 495 18.19 -28.14 15.14
N TYR A 496 19.52 -28.13 15.12
CA TYR A 496 20.29 -27.51 14.04
C TYR A 496 21.57 -28.30 13.73
N LYS A 497 22.06 -28.14 12.51
CA LYS A 497 23.35 -28.65 12.04
C LYS A 497 24.22 -27.48 11.57
N GLU A 498 25.36 -27.29 12.20
CA GLU A 498 26.41 -26.41 11.69
C GLU A 498 27.04 -27.06 10.44
N LEU A 499 27.16 -26.30 9.37
CA LEU A 499 27.79 -26.75 8.13
C LEU A 499 29.20 -26.19 8.00
N ALA A 500 30.13 -27.06 7.59
CA ALA A 500 31.44 -26.64 7.10
C ALA A 500 31.29 -25.91 5.76
N ASP A 501 32.28 -25.08 5.42
CA ASP A 501 32.25 -24.29 4.18
C ASP A 501 32.13 -25.15 2.92
N ASP A 502 32.83 -26.28 2.86
CA ASP A 502 32.74 -27.22 1.74
C ASP A 502 31.35 -27.88 1.64
N GLU A 503 30.74 -28.23 2.77
CA GLU A 503 29.38 -28.76 2.80
C GLU A 503 28.37 -27.73 2.29
N LEU A 504 28.49 -26.47 2.75
CA LEU A 504 27.64 -25.38 2.31
C LEU A 504 27.82 -25.11 0.81
N LYS A 505 29.06 -25.17 0.31
CA LYS A 505 29.36 -25.01 -1.11
C LYS A 505 28.63 -26.04 -1.95
N THR A 506 28.82 -27.33 -1.65
CA THR A 506 28.15 -28.43 -2.37
C THR A 506 26.64 -28.29 -2.31
N LYS A 507 26.11 -27.83 -1.17
CA LYS A 507 24.66 -27.63 -1.02
C LYS A 507 24.13 -26.49 -1.91
N TYR A 508 24.84 -25.36 -1.98
CA TYR A 508 24.51 -24.25 -2.87
C TYR A 508 24.62 -24.63 -4.35
N GLU A 509 25.64 -25.41 -4.71
CA GLU A 509 25.78 -25.95 -6.07
C GLU A 509 24.59 -26.85 -6.43
N ASN A 510 24.11 -27.66 -5.49
CA ASN A 510 22.93 -28.52 -5.70
C ASN A 510 21.61 -27.73 -5.72
N TRP A 511 21.50 -26.62 -4.99
CA TRP A 511 20.31 -25.75 -5.03
C TRP A 511 20.19 -24.95 -6.33
N ASN A 512 21.29 -24.75 -7.04
CA ASN A 512 21.38 -23.95 -8.26
C ASN A 512 21.51 -24.81 -9.55
N GLN A 513 21.33 -26.13 -9.43
CA GLN A 513 21.19 -27.08 -10.55
C GLN A 513 19.72 -27.35 -10.81
#